data_AF-A0A0F9K989-F1
#
_entry.id   AF-A0A0F9K989-F1
#
_cell.length_a   1.000
_cell.length_b   1.000
_cell.length_c   1.000
_cell.angle_alpha   90.00
_cell.angle_beta   90.00
_cell.angle_gamma   90.00
#
_symmetry.space_group_name_H-M   'P 1'
#
loop_
_entity.id
_entity.type
_entity.pdbx_description
1 polymer ?
#
loop_
_entity_poly.entity_id
_entity_poly.type
_entity_poly.pdbx_seq_one_letter_code
_entity_poly.pdbx_strand_id
1 'polypeptide(L)' 'MNRQEHLKWCKQRALEYVDRNELTQAYTSFISDLGKHDETCDHPAIKMGVGLMMVGNLNTPDEMRKFINNSG' A
#
# COMPACT_ATOMS: atom_id res chain seq x y z
N MET A 1 -4.55 14.86 11.17
CA MET A 1 -4.61 14.31 9.81
C MET A 1 -5.95 13.63 9.67
N ASN A 2 -6.75 13.98 8.67
CA ASN A 2 -8.02 13.27 8.40
C ASN A 2 -7.74 12.00 7.57
N ARG A 3 -8.72 11.08 7.46
CA ARG A 3 -8.62 9.86 6.65
C ARG A 3 -7.97 10.05 5.29
N GLN A 4 -8.31 11.11 4.56
CA GLN A 4 -7.82 11.36 3.21
C GLN A 4 -6.36 11.83 3.19
N GLU A 5 -5.98 12.68 4.14
CA GLU A 5 -4.58 13.11 4.30
C GLU A 5 -3.69 11.93 4.72
N HIS A 6 -4.19 11.07 5.62
CA HIS A 6 -3.46 9.88 6.07
C HIS A 6 -3.29 8.88 4.94
N LEU A 7 -4.35 8.63 4.17
CA LEU A 7 -4.28 7.78 2.99
C LEU A 7 -3.29 8.31 1.95
N LYS A 8 -3.30 9.62 1.66
CA LYS A 8 -2.32 10.23 0.75
C LYS A 8 -0.89 10.06 1.23
N TRP A 9 -0.65 10.26 2.52
CA TRP A 9 0.68 10.08 3.12
C TRP A 9 1.15 8.62 3.04
N CYS A 10 0.28 7.65 3.36
CA CYS A 10 0.57 6.22 3.22
C CYS A 10 0.94 5.85 1.78
N LYS A 11 0.18 6.36 0.79
CA LYS A 11 0.44 6.12 -0.63
C LYS A 11 1.78 6.70 -1.06
N GLN A 12 2.07 7.94 -0.70
CA GLN A 12 3.32 8.60 -1.08
C GLN A 12 4.54 7.82 -0.58
N ARG A 13 4.53 7.42 0.70
CA ARG A 13 5.60 6.62 1.29
C ARG A 13 5.78 5.28 0.60
N ALA A 14 4.68 4.59 0.31
CA ALA A 14 4.74 3.31 -0.39
C ALA A 14 5.34 3.45 -1.81
N LEU A 15 5.02 4.54 -2.52
CA LEU A 15 5.56 4.81 -3.85
C LEU A 15 7.07 5.08 -3.85
N GLU A 16 7.63 5.67 -2.79
CA GLU A 16 9.09 5.86 -2.65
C GLU A 16 9.83 4.52 -2.63
N TYR A 17 9.24 3.48 -2.04
CA TYR A 17 9.79 2.12 -2.08
C TYR A 17 9.62 1.47 -3.46
N VAL A 18 8.52 1.75 -4.17
CA VAL A 18 8.30 1.30 -5.56
C VAL A 18 9.39 1.86 -6.48
N ASP A 19 9.72 3.14 -6.35
CA ASP A 19 10.75 3.80 -7.16
C ASP A 19 12.16 3.22 -6.92
N ARG A 20 12.36 2.58 -5.75
CA ARG A 20 13.58 1.86 -5.39
C ARG A 20 13.52 0.35 -5.73
N ASN A 21 12.45 -0.10 -6.38
CA ASN A 21 12.16 -1.50 -6.69
C ASN A 21 12.07 -2.40 -5.43
N GLU A 22 11.77 -1.82 -4.27
CA GLU A 22 11.62 -2.51 -2.99
C GLU A 22 10.14 -2.87 -2.75
N LEU A 23 9.58 -3.71 -3.61
CA LEU A 23 8.13 -3.97 -3.67
C LEU A 23 7.56 -4.52 -2.36
N THR A 24 8.25 -5.47 -1.73
CA THR A 24 7.85 -6.02 -0.43
C THR A 24 7.80 -4.93 0.65
N GLN A 25 8.73 -3.97 0.62
CA GLN A 25 8.71 -2.84 1.55
C GLN A 25 7.62 -1.84 1.21
N ALA A 26 7.37 -1.55 -0.07
CA ALA A 26 6.27 -0.71 -0.49
C ALA A 26 4.93 -1.23 0.06
N TYR A 27 4.68 -2.53 -0.08
CA TYR A 27 3.48 -3.17 0.43
C TYR A 27 3.42 -3.15 1.98
N THR A 28 4.50 -3.60 2.63
CA THR A 28 4.56 -3.70 4.10
C THR A 28 4.41 -2.34 4.76
N SER A 29 5.06 -1.28 4.21
CA SER A 29 4.90 0.08 4.71
C SER A 29 3.49 0.59 4.51
N PHE A 30 2.89 0.35 3.33
CA PHE A 30 1.53 0.81 3.02
C PHE A 30 0.50 0.23 4.00
N ILE A 31 0.54 -1.10 4.21
CA ILE A 31 -0.40 -1.77 5.10
C ILE A 31 -0.16 -1.42 6.58
N SER A 32 1.11 -1.36 7.00
CA SER A 32 1.46 -0.95 8.36
C SER A 32 0.95 0.46 8.66
N ASP A 33 1.12 1.38 7.71
CA ASP A 33 0.73 2.78 7.88
C ASP A 33 -0.80 2.95 7.85
N LEU A 34 -1.53 2.18 7.03
CA LEU A 34 -3.01 2.13 7.07
C LEU A 34 -3.55 1.60 8.40
N GLY A 35 -2.90 0.58 8.99
CA GLY A 35 -3.31 -0.05 10.24
C GLY A 35 -3.11 0.80 11.50
N LYS A 36 -2.25 1.82 11.45
CA LYS A 36 -1.91 2.70 12.59
C LYS A 36 -2.94 3.81 12.86
N HIS A 37 -3.93 3.98 11.97
CA HIS A 37 -4.92 5.04 12.08
C HIS A 37 -6.33 4.45 12.11
N ASP A 38 -7.12 4.81 13.12
CA ASP A 38 -8.44 4.23 13.39
C ASP A 38 -9.40 4.36 12.19
N GLU A 39 -9.26 5.42 11.38
CA GLU A 39 -10.11 5.66 10.20
C GLU A 39 -9.73 4.83 8.95
N THR A 40 -8.57 4.15 8.95
CA THR A 40 -8.05 3.35 7.83
C THR A 40 -7.65 1.93 8.22
N CYS A 41 -7.81 1.55 9.48
CA CYS A 41 -7.37 0.26 10.00
C CYS A 41 -8.17 -0.95 9.47
N ASP A 42 -9.36 -0.73 8.90
CA ASP A 42 -10.15 -1.77 8.21
C ASP A 42 -10.13 -1.61 6.68
N HIS A 43 -9.10 -0.94 6.13
CA HIS A 43 -9.00 -0.72 4.70
C HIS A 43 -8.87 -2.07 3.94
N PRO A 44 -9.70 -2.36 2.91
CA PRO A 44 -9.72 -3.64 2.20
C PRO A 44 -8.36 -4.10 1.64
N ALA A 45 -7.51 -3.14 1.23
CA ALA A 45 -6.14 -3.39 0.79
C ALA A 45 -5.28 -4.18 1.82
N ILE A 46 -5.54 -4.02 3.12
CA ILE A 46 -4.86 -4.75 4.21
C ILE A 46 -5.08 -6.26 4.09
N LYS A 47 -6.32 -6.66 3.78
CA LYS A 47 -6.72 -8.07 3.66
C LYS A 47 -6.38 -8.65 2.28
N MET A 48 -6.41 -7.82 1.23
CA MET A 48 -6.28 -8.28 -0.16
C MET A 48 -4.83 -8.41 -0.64
N GLY A 49 -3.90 -7.58 -0.14
CA GLY A 49 -2.57 -7.52 -0.71
C GLY A 49 -1.63 -8.68 -0.33
N VAL A 50 -1.89 -9.40 0.76
CA VAL A 50 -1.10 -10.60 1.13
C VAL A 50 -1.33 -11.71 0.11
N GLY A 51 -2.58 -11.91 -0.32
CA GLY A 51 -2.92 -12.87 -1.37
C GLY A 51 -2.35 -12.48 -2.74
N LEU A 52 -2.38 -11.19 -3.09
CA LEU A 52 -1.85 -10.71 -4.37
C LEU A 52 -0.32 -10.78 -4.46
N MET A 53 0.39 -10.53 -3.35
CA MET A 53 1.85 -10.74 -3.26
C MET A 53 2.21 -12.23 -3.42
N MET A 54 1.44 -13.15 -2.83
CA MET A 54 1.70 -14.59 -2.91
C MET A 54 1.37 -15.19 -4.29
N VAL A 55 0.38 -14.64 -5.00
CA VAL A 55 0.00 -15.09 -6.35
C VAL A 55 0.88 -14.46 -7.45
N GLY A 56 1.72 -13.48 -7.11
CA GLY A 56 2.69 -12.88 -8.02
C GLY A 56 2.16 -11.72 -8.88
N ASN A 57 0.99 -11.17 -8.54
CA ASN A 57 0.35 -10.04 -9.26
C ASN A 57 0.83 -8.66 -8.77
N LEU A 58 1.89 -8.60 -7.98
CA LEU A 58 2.52 -7.39 -7.43
C LEU A 58 4.05 -7.44 -7.56
N ASN A 59 4.56 -8.12 -8.59
CA ASN A 59 5.98 -8.42 -8.77
C ASN A 59 6.73 -7.36 -9.60
N THR A 60 6.02 -6.39 -10.16
CA THR A 60 6.62 -5.27 -10.89
C THR A 60 6.31 -3.92 -10.22
N PRO A 61 7.19 -2.91 -10.38
CA PRO A 61 6.89 -1.54 -9.93
C PRO A 61 5.57 -0.99 -10.45
N ASP A 62 5.23 -1.28 -11.70
CA ASP A 62 4.00 -0.79 -12.33
C ASP A 62 2.74 -1.40 -11.71
N GLU A 63 2.76 -2.71 -11.44
CA GLU A 63 1.67 -3.39 -10.74
C GLU A 63 1.49 -2.86 -9.32
N MET A 64 2.60 -2.69 -8.58
CA MET A 64 2.57 -2.16 -7.22
C MET A 64 2.07 -0.70 -7.20
N ARG A 65 2.51 0.13 -8.14
CA ARG A 65 2.05 1.51 -8.30
C ARG A 65 0.55 1.58 -8.60
N LYS A 66 0.04 0.71 -9.48
CA LYS A 66 -1.40 0.59 -9.76
C LYS A 66 -2.19 0.17 -8.52
N PHE A 67 -1.69 -0.82 -7.78
CA PHE A 67 -2.31 -1.29 -6.54
C PHE A 67 -2.42 -0.19 -5.48
N ILE A 68 -1.31 0.52 -5.19
CA ILE A 68 -1.27 1.61 -4.21
C ILE A 68 -2.22 2.74 -4.62
N ASN A 69 -2.23 3.14 -5.89
CA ASN A 69 -3.07 4.23 -6.36
C ASN A 69 -4.56 3.89 -6.33
N ASN A 70 -4.93 2.66 -6.69
CA ASN A 70 -6.33 2.19 -6.72
C ASN A 70 -6.89 1.79 -5.34
N SER A 71 -6.07 1.77 -4.30
CA SER A 71 -6.51 1.52 -2.92
C SER A 71 -7.17 2.79 -2.33
N GLY A 72 -8.48 2.78 -2.07
CA GLY A 72 -9.28 3.96 -1.64
C GLY A 72 -9.92 3.85 -0.25
#